data_AF-A0A077RNZ3-F1
#
_entry.id   AF-A0A077RNZ3-F1
#
_cell.length_a   1.000
_cell.length_b   1.000
_cell.length_c   1.000
_cell.angle_alpha   90.00
_cell.angle_beta   90.00
_cell.angle_gamma   90.00
#
_symmetry.space_group_name_H-M   'P 1'
#
loop_
_entity.id
_entity.type
_entity.pdbx_description
1 polymer ?
#
loop_
_entity_poly.entity_id
_entity_poly.type
_entity_poly.pdbx_seq_one_letter_code
_entity_poly.pdbx_strand_id
1 'polypeptide(L)'
;MQITELLFVVYLISCRMSETNATSALQEQNVLKRKSDDVGWEYGSLVDASNKDKVKCMFCNHVSSGGVYRHKQHVAHLGNVVLKCKKNSQEAKDRCKKFLEDASNKRREKTAREQELRQSVSISHVGDDEATCIGSAEPHKLGPIDKWARPIDPKLTQAEALHQQRINKELW
;
A
#
# COMPACT_ATOMS: atom_id res chain seq x y z
N MET A 1 -60.77 -32.59 -0.93
CA MET A 1 -59.97 -31.69 -0.06
C MET A 1 -58.45 -31.92 -0.15
N GLN A 2 -57.94 -32.97 -0.81
CA GLN A 2 -56.50 -33.25 -0.81
C GLN A 2 -55.66 -32.46 -1.85
N ILE A 3 -56.27 -31.97 -2.93
CA ILE A 3 -55.54 -31.33 -4.04
C ILE A 3 -55.13 -29.89 -3.71
N THR A 4 -55.97 -29.15 -2.99
CA THR A 4 -55.68 -27.76 -2.55
C THR A 4 -54.56 -27.71 -1.51
N GLU A 5 -54.50 -28.69 -0.61
CA GLU A 5 -53.42 -28.84 0.39
C GLU A 5 -52.07 -29.12 -0.28
N LEU A 6 -52.03 -30.00 -1.29
CA LEU A 6 -50.80 -30.30 -2.03
C LEU A 6 -50.28 -29.08 -2.81
N LEU A 7 -51.17 -28.31 -3.45
CA LEU A 7 -50.77 -27.07 -4.12
C LEU A 7 -50.26 -26.02 -3.13
N PHE A 8 -50.85 -25.92 -1.94
CA PHE A 8 -50.41 -25.00 -0.90
C PHE A 8 -49.02 -25.36 -0.36
N VAL A 9 -48.75 -26.65 -0.15
CA VAL A 9 -47.44 -27.15 0.28
C VAL A 9 -46.37 -26.93 -0.80
N VAL A 10 -46.68 -27.19 -2.08
CA VAL A 10 -45.74 -26.95 -3.19
C VAL A 10 -45.45 -25.47 -3.36
N TYR A 11 -46.46 -24.60 -3.21
CA TYR A 11 -46.29 -23.15 -3.25
C TYR A 11 -45.42 -22.63 -2.08
N LEU A 12 -45.66 -23.13 -0.86
CA LEU A 12 -44.85 -22.80 0.32
C LEU A 12 -43.37 -23.24 0.17
N ILE A 13 -43.13 -24.43 -0.38
CA ILE A 13 -41.77 -24.93 -0.64
C ILE A 13 -41.07 -24.07 -1.69
N SER A 14 -41.78 -23.71 -2.76
CA SER A 14 -41.24 -22.87 -3.84
C SER A 14 -40.91 -21.45 -3.36
N CYS A 15 -41.76 -20.87 -2.51
CA CYS A 15 -41.50 -19.57 -1.87
C CYS A 15 -40.24 -19.62 -0.98
N ARG A 16 -40.11 -20.65 -0.13
CA ARG A 16 -38.96 -20.81 0.75
C ARG A 16 -37.62 -20.91 0.01
N MET A 17 -37.60 -21.62 -1.12
CA MET A 17 -36.40 -21.75 -1.97
C MET A 17 -36.00 -20.42 -2.65
N SER A 18 -36.98 -19.56 -2.92
CA SER A 18 -36.76 -18.23 -3.49
C SER A 18 -36.14 -17.27 -2.46
N GLU A 19 -36.58 -17.35 -1.20
CA GLU A 19 -36.05 -16.56 -0.08
C GLU A 19 -34.61 -16.95 0.31
N THR A 20 -34.27 -18.24 0.26
CA THR A 20 -32.89 -18.72 0.52
C THR A 20 -31.90 -18.27 -0.56
N ASN A 21 -32.33 -18.22 -1.83
CA ASN A 21 -31.49 -17.70 -2.93
C ASN A 21 -31.25 -16.18 -2.80
N ALA A 22 -32.28 -15.42 -2.44
CA ALA A 22 -32.16 -13.97 -2.26
C ALA A 22 -31.23 -13.60 -1.09
N THR A 23 -31.32 -14.34 0.04
CA THR A 23 -30.45 -14.14 1.20
C THR A 23 -29.01 -14.54 0.93
N SER A 24 -28.77 -15.68 0.26
CA SER A 24 -27.43 -16.10 -0.20
C SER A 24 -26.76 -15.07 -1.10
N ALA A 25 -27.49 -14.54 -2.11
CA ALA A 25 -26.96 -13.56 -3.03
C ALA A 25 -26.63 -12.22 -2.35
N LEU A 26 -27.44 -11.78 -1.38
CA LEU A 26 -27.17 -10.58 -0.57
C LEU A 26 -25.96 -10.76 0.35
N GLN A 27 -25.76 -11.97 0.87
CA GLN A 27 -24.62 -12.31 1.72
C GLN A 27 -23.32 -12.36 0.90
N GLU A 28 -23.35 -12.94 -0.29
CA GLU A 28 -22.22 -12.88 -1.25
C GLU A 28 -21.92 -11.44 -1.69
N GLN A 29 -22.93 -10.64 -2.03
CA GLN A 29 -22.76 -9.22 -2.39
C GLN A 29 -22.09 -8.42 -1.25
N ASN A 30 -22.42 -8.70 0.00
CA ASN A 30 -21.79 -8.08 1.17
C ASN A 30 -20.34 -8.54 1.38
N VAL A 31 -20.02 -9.81 1.10
CA VAL A 31 -18.65 -10.33 1.22
C VAL A 31 -17.75 -9.76 0.12
N LEU A 32 -18.29 -9.52 -1.08
CA LEU A 32 -17.55 -8.97 -2.22
C LEU A 32 -17.30 -7.46 -2.13
N LYS A 33 -18.02 -6.75 -1.24
CA LYS A 33 -17.79 -5.34 -0.93
C LYS A 33 -16.86 -5.22 0.28
N ARG A 34 -15.61 -4.78 0.06
CA ARG A 34 -14.68 -4.50 1.17
C ARG A 34 -15.20 -3.38 2.07
N LYS A 35 -15.03 -3.52 3.39
CA LYS A 35 -15.25 -2.47 4.40
C LYS A 35 -14.11 -1.44 4.36
N SER A 36 -14.01 -0.66 3.30
CA SER A 36 -13.05 0.43 3.22
C SER A 36 -13.67 1.62 2.52
N ASP A 37 -13.45 2.81 3.07
CA ASP A 37 -13.98 4.09 2.59
C ASP A 37 -13.23 4.61 1.34
N ASP A 38 -12.55 3.72 0.59
CA ASP A 38 -11.86 4.08 -0.65
C ASP A 38 -12.88 4.22 -1.78
N VAL A 39 -12.84 5.36 -2.47
CA VAL A 39 -13.71 5.69 -3.61
C VAL A 39 -13.76 4.61 -4.70
N GLY A 40 -12.71 3.81 -4.85
CA GLY A 40 -12.67 2.76 -5.86
C GLY A 40 -13.67 1.62 -5.62
N TRP A 41 -14.20 1.47 -4.40
CA TRP A 41 -15.25 0.49 -4.09
C TRP A 41 -16.67 0.98 -4.39
N GLU A 42 -16.84 2.25 -4.76
CA GLU A 42 -18.12 2.75 -5.29
C GLU A 42 -18.37 2.25 -6.72
N TYR A 43 -17.28 2.00 -7.47
CA TYR A 43 -17.33 1.64 -8.89
C TYR A 43 -16.86 0.22 -9.21
N GLY A 44 -16.37 -0.48 -8.19
CA GLY A 44 -15.79 -1.80 -8.32
C GLY A 44 -16.17 -2.71 -7.16
N SER A 45 -16.32 -3.99 -7.47
CA SER A 45 -16.55 -5.05 -6.49
C SER A 45 -15.48 -6.13 -6.62
N LEU A 46 -15.24 -6.89 -5.55
CA LEU A 46 -14.39 -8.08 -5.67
C LEU A 46 -15.05 -9.12 -6.57
N VAL A 47 -14.20 -9.83 -7.33
CA VAL A 47 -14.66 -10.98 -8.11
C VAL A 47 -14.88 -12.17 -7.19
N ASP A 48 -13.91 -12.47 -6.33
CA ASP A 48 -13.99 -13.54 -5.35
C ASP A 48 -13.62 -13.00 -3.96
N ALA A 49 -14.29 -13.52 -2.92
CA ALA A 49 -13.98 -13.20 -1.53
C ALA A 49 -12.55 -13.59 -1.14
N SER A 50 -12.07 -14.72 -1.68
CA SER A 50 -10.73 -15.26 -1.44
C SER A 50 -9.65 -14.47 -2.19
N ASN A 51 -9.95 -14.01 -3.41
CA ASN A 51 -9.00 -13.30 -4.28
C ASN A 51 -9.19 -11.78 -4.22
N LYS A 52 -8.58 -11.21 -3.20
CA LYS A 52 -8.58 -9.77 -2.87
C LYS A 52 -7.97 -8.85 -3.94
N ASP A 53 -7.25 -9.40 -4.91
CA ASP A 53 -6.53 -8.66 -5.96
C ASP A 53 -7.32 -8.44 -7.24
N LYS A 54 -8.41 -9.19 -7.44
CA LYS A 54 -9.24 -9.10 -8.64
C LYS A 54 -10.45 -8.22 -8.36
N VAL A 55 -10.52 -7.09 -9.03
CA VAL A 55 -11.64 -6.14 -8.92
C VAL A 55 -12.37 -6.06 -10.24
N LYS A 56 -13.69 -6.29 -10.21
CA LYS A 56 -14.58 -6.14 -11.36
C LYS A 56 -15.12 -4.71 -11.40
N CYS A 57 -15.00 -4.07 -12.56
CA CYS A 57 -15.59 -2.76 -12.82
C CYS A 57 -17.10 -2.88 -13.06
N MET A 58 -17.91 -2.09 -12.35
CA MET A 58 -19.37 -2.12 -12.49
C MET A 58 -19.86 -1.53 -13.82
N PHE A 59 -19.08 -0.64 -14.45
CA PHE A 59 -19.47 0.01 -15.71
C PHE A 59 -19.27 -0.86 -16.95
N CYS A 60 -18.14 -1.55 -17.03
CA CYS A 60 -17.77 -2.31 -18.23
C CYS A 60 -17.48 -3.79 -17.97
N ASN A 61 -17.68 -4.27 -16.74
CA ASN A 61 -17.42 -5.65 -16.30
C ASN A 61 -15.97 -6.13 -16.52
N HIS A 62 -15.05 -5.24 -16.87
CA HIS A 62 -13.63 -5.55 -16.96
C HIS A 62 -13.09 -5.92 -15.58
N VAL A 63 -12.30 -6.99 -15.52
CA VAL A 63 -11.64 -7.44 -14.29
C VAL A 63 -10.19 -6.95 -14.32
N SER A 64 -9.85 -6.08 -13.39
CA SER A 64 -8.49 -5.60 -13.19
C SER A 64 -7.76 -6.48 -12.17
N SER A 65 -6.54 -6.90 -12.50
CA SER A 65 -5.61 -7.59 -11.59
C SER A 65 -4.63 -6.59 -10.98
N GLY A 66 -4.53 -6.60 -9.64
CA GLY A 66 -3.70 -5.68 -8.85
C GLY A 66 -4.49 -4.69 -8.00
N GLY A 67 -5.71 -5.09 -7.61
CA GLY A 67 -6.52 -4.43 -6.59
C GLY A 67 -7.20 -3.15 -7.04
N VAL A 68 -7.74 -2.43 -6.06
CA VAL A 68 -8.55 -1.22 -6.25
C VAL A 68 -7.78 -0.07 -6.90
N TYR A 69 -6.45 -0.03 -6.73
CA TYR A 69 -5.62 1.03 -7.32
C TYR A 69 -5.63 0.98 -8.85
N ARG A 70 -5.41 -0.19 -9.45
CA ARG A 70 -5.49 -0.36 -10.91
C ARG A 70 -6.92 -0.19 -11.43
N HIS A 71 -7.92 -0.59 -10.63
CA HIS A 71 -9.30 -0.29 -10.95
C HIS A 71 -9.58 1.22 -11.04
N LYS A 72 -9.07 2.02 -10.09
CA LYS A 72 -9.16 3.49 -10.16
C LYS A 72 -8.48 4.06 -11.41
N GLN A 73 -7.33 3.52 -11.82
CA GLN A 73 -6.65 3.89 -13.07
C GLN A 73 -7.51 3.59 -14.31
N HIS A 74 -8.12 2.40 -14.35
CA HIS A 74 -9.07 2.00 -15.40
C HIS A 74 -10.25 2.97 -15.52
N VAL A 75 -10.85 3.38 -14.40
CA VAL A 75 -12.00 4.32 -14.38
C VAL A 75 -11.55 5.75 -14.68
N ALA A 76 -10.40 6.20 -14.20
CA ALA A 76 -9.91 7.58 -14.41
C ALA A 76 -9.30 7.81 -15.81
N HIS A 77 -9.06 6.76 -16.59
CA HIS A 77 -8.27 6.79 -17.83
C HIS A 77 -6.83 7.29 -17.61
N LEU A 78 -6.29 7.04 -16.43
CA LEU A 78 -4.94 7.42 -16.04
C LEU A 78 -4.00 6.22 -16.17
N GLY A 79 -2.84 6.46 -16.78
CA GLY A 79 -1.82 5.45 -17.01
C GLY A 79 -1.97 4.70 -18.34
N ASN A 80 -0.90 4.02 -18.72
CA ASN A 80 -0.76 3.37 -20.03
C ASN A 80 -0.84 1.84 -19.94
N VAL A 81 -0.64 1.26 -18.75
CA VAL A 81 -0.60 -0.19 -18.52
C VAL A 81 -2.00 -0.79 -18.39
N VAL A 82 -2.93 -0.02 -17.82
CA VAL A 82 -4.29 -0.49 -17.54
C VAL A 82 -5.23 -0.09 -18.67
N LEU A 83 -6.08 -1.02 -19.10
CA LEU A 83 -7.12 -0.75 -20.10
C LEU A 83 -8.03 0.39 -19.62
N LYS A 84 -8.42 1.30 -20.51
CA LYS A 84 -9.35 2.39 -20.18
C LYS A 84 -10.80 1.91 -20.19
N CYS A 85 -11.62 2.42 -19.29
CA CYS A 85 -13.04 2.10 -19.27
C CYS A 85 -13.76 2.63 -20.51
N LYS A 86 -14.66 1.83 -21.10
CA LYS A 86 -15.42 2.24 -22.29
C LYS A 86 -16.77 2.89 -21.94
N LYS A 87 -17.28 2.67 -20.73
CA LYS A 87 -18.67 2.95 -20.33
C LYS A 87 -18.79 3.74 -19.02
N ASN A 88 -17.71 4.35 -18.53
CA ASN A 88 -17.76 5.11 -17.28
C ASN A 88 -18.56 6.41 -17.43
N SER A 89 -19.10 6.91 -16.31
CA SER A 89 -19.60 8.28 -16.23
C SER A 89 -18.46 9.27 -16.05
N GLN A 90 -18.67 10.51 -16.50
CA GLN A 90 -17.68 11.59 -16.33
C GLN A 90 -17.42 11.89 -14.84
N GLU A 91 -18.46 11.86 -14.01
CA GLU A 91 -18.35 12.04 -12.56
C GLU A 91 -17.46 10.97 -11.90
N ALA A 92 -17.63 9.68 -12.26
CA ALA A 92 -16.79 8.61 -11.72
C ALA A 92 -15.32 8.75 -12.14
N LYS A 93 -15.10 9.21 -13.38
CA LYS A 93 -13.77 9.49 -13.91
C LYS A 93 -13.08 10.61 -13.13
N ASP A 94 -13.77 11.73 -12.90
CA ASP A 94 -13.20 12.89 -12.20
C ASP A 94 -12.96 12.61 -10.71
N ARG A 95 -13.88 11.89 -10.05
CA ARG A 95 -13.65 11.42 -8.67
C ARG A 95 -12.42 10.52 -8.57
N CYS A 96 -12.31 9.50 -9.41
CA CYS A 96 -11.15 8.61 -9.39
C CYS A 96 -9.85 9.35 -9.73
N LYS A 97 -9.90 10.31 -10.68
CA LYS A 97 -8.75 11.15 -11.07
C LYS A 97 -8.25 11.98 -9.89
N LYS A 98 -9.13 12.71 -9.20
CA LYS A 98 -8.79 13.54 -8.04
C LYS A 98 -8.09 12.74 -6.95
N PHE A 99 -8.62 11.56 -6.60
CA PHE A 99 -7.99 10.69 -5.60
C PHE A 99 -6.58 10.24 -5.98
N LEU A 100 -6.33 9.95 -7.26
CA LEU A 100 -5.01 9.56 -7.76
C LEU A 100 -4.04 10.75 -7.77
N GLU A 101 -4.52 11.93 -8.13
CA GLU A 101 -3.73 13.17 -8.13
C GLU A 101 -3.37 13.62 -6.72
N ASP A 102 -4.31 13.59 -5.77
CA ASP A 102 -4.07 13.94 -4.37
C ASP A 102 -2.99 13.01 -3.75
N ALA A 103 -3.06 11.71 -4.04
CA ALA A 103 -2.05 10.76 -3.60
C ALA A 103 -0.66 11.03 -4.24
N SER A 104 -0.63 11.46 -5.50
CA SER A 104 0.60 11.86 -6.20
C SER A 104 1.18 13.16 -5.64
N ASN A 105 0.34 14.16 -5.42
CA ASN A 105 0.72 15.47 -4.89
C ASN A 105 1.30 15.34 -3.48
N LYS A 106 0.68 14.55 -2.61
CA LYS A 106 1.20 14.27 -1.27
C LYS A 106 2.59 13.64 -1.29
N ARG A 107 2.85 12.74 -2.25
CA ARG A 107 4.19 12.15 -2.43
C ARG A 107 5.20 13.20 -2.89
N ARG A 108 4.83 14.02 -3.88
CA ARG A 108 5.67 15.10 -4.39
C ARG A 108 6.01 16.13 -3.31
N GLU A 109 5.05 16.54 -2.50
CA GLU A 109 5.27 17.49 -1.41
C GLU A 109 6.25 16.93 -0.37
N LYS A 110 6.11 15.65 0.00
CA LYS A 110 7.06 14.99 0.91
C LYS A 110 8.48 15.00 0.34
N THR A 111 8.63 14.65 -0.93
CA THR A 111 9.94 14.66 -1.61
C THR A 111 10.52 16.07 -1.71
N ALA A 112 9.70 17.07 -2.05
CA ALA A 112 10.13 18.46 -2.14
C ALA A 112 10.61 19.00 -0.78
N ARG A 113 9.87 18.72 0.30
CA ARG A 113 10.24 19.11 1.67
C ARG A 113 11.56 18.46 2.11
N GLU A 114 11.76 17.18 1.80
CA GLU A 114 13.04 16.51 2.08
C GLU A 114 14.19 17.16 1.31
N GLN A 115 13.96 17.50 0.05
CA GLN A 115 14.99 18.14 -0.78
C GLN A 115 15.33 19.55 -0.30
N GLU A 116 14.35 20.34 0.12
CA GLU A 116 14.56 21.66 0.73
C GLU A 116 15.38 21.55 2.01
N LEU A 117 15.06 20.58 2.87
CA LEU A 117 15.83 20.30 4.09
C LEU A 117 17.29 19.90 3.78
N ARG A 118 17.51 19.12 2.72
CA ARG A 118 18.87 18.75 2.29
C ARG A 118 19.65 19.94 1.74
N GLN A 119 18.97 20.83 1.01
CA GLN A 119 19.60 22.02 0.42
C GLN A 119 19.95 23.08 1.46
N SER A 120 19.17 23.21 2.54
CA SER A 120 19.45 24.17 3.61
C SER A 120 20.63 23.78 4.50
N VAL A 121 21.11 22.53 4.42
CA VAL A 121 22.31 22.08 5.13
C VAL A 121 23.54 22.45 4.31
N SER A 122 24.06 23.65 4.55
CA SER A 122 25.35 24.10 4.03
C SER A 122 26.48 23.45 4.83
N ILE A 123 27.01 22.32 4.35
CA ILE A 123 28.28 21.78 4.87
C ILE A 123 29.38 22.65 4.25
N SER A 124 29.88 23.63 5.00
CA SER A 124 31.12 24.30 4.62
C SER A 124 32.23 23.26 4.58
N HIS A 125 32.84 23.08 3.41
CA HIS A 125 34.13 22.42 3.29
C HIS A 125 35.12 23.23 4.13
N VAL A 126 35.45 22.71 5.31
CA VAL A 126 36.64 23.15 6.05
C VAL A 126 37.81 22.83 5.13
N GLY A 127 38.51 23.86 4.67
CA GLY A 127 39.61 23.73 3.72
C GLY A 127 40.66 22.75 4.23
N ASP A 128 41.42 22.18 3.29
CA ASP A 128 42.52 21.24 3.53
C ASP A 128 43.75 21.92 4.18
N ASP A 129 43.53 22.81 5.14
CA ASP A 129 44.57 23.37 6.00
C ASP A 129 44.46 22.66 7.34
N GLU A 130 45.28 21.62 7.50
CA GLU A 130 45.63 20.96 8.76
C GLU A 130 44.51 20.97 9.81
N ALA A 131 43.72 19.89 9.85
CA ALA A 131 42.71 19.66 10.87
C ALA A 131 43.35 19.67 12.28
N THR A 132 43.52 20.87 12.85
CA THR A 132 43.73 21.05 14.27
C THR A 132 42.45 20.57 14.92
N CYS A 133 42.54 19.41 15.57
CA CYS A 133 41.45 18.84 16.30
C CYS A 133 41.00 19.85 17.37
N ILE A 134 39.84 20.47 17.16
CA ILE A 134 39.06 21.04 18.27
C ILE A 134 38.41 19.84 18.97
N GLY A 135 39.26 19.02 19.59
CA GLY A 135 38.86 17.97 20.51
C GLY A 135 38.98 18.56 21.89
N SER A 136 37.87 19.00 22.48
CA SER A 136 37.81 19.13 23.92
C SER A 136 38.19 17.75 24.50
N ALA A 137 39.27 17.69 25.26
CA ALA A 137 39.90 16.46 25.72
C ALA A 137 39.05 15.67 26.75
N GLU A 138 37.79 16.04 26.96
CA GLU A 138 36.91 15.29 27.84
C GLU A 138 36.32 14.08 27.11
N PRO A 139 36.51 12.86 27.65
CA PRO A 139 35.94 11.66 27.07
C PRO A 139 34.41 11.75 27.13
N HIS A 140 33.80 12.04 25.98
CA HIS A 140 32.36 12.07 25.82
C HIS A 140 31.75 10.71 26.23
N LYS A 141 30.65 10.74 26.98
CA LYS A 141 29.93 9.52 27.36
C LYS A 141 29.41 8.87 26.08
N LEU A 142 30.03 7.77 25.68
CA LEU A 142 29.72 7.06 24.45
C LEU A 142 28.27 6.57 24.49
N GLY A 143 27.52 6.93 23.45
CA GLY A 143 26.16 6.49 23.23
C GLY A 143 26.11 5.07 22.65
N PRO A 144 24.91 4.46 22.59
CA PRO A 144 24.74 3.09 22.08
C PRO A 144 25.21 2.88 20.63
N ILE A 145 25.18 3.92 19.81
CA ILE A 145 25.66 3.92 18.41
C ILE A 145 27.19 3.80 18.32
N ASP A 146 27.92 4.38 19.27
CA ASP A 146 29.38 4.45 19.27
C ASP A 146 30.04 3.09 19.52
N LYS A 147 29.26 2.02 19.73
CA LYS A 147 29.76 0.65 19.75
C LYS A 147 30.22 0.20 18.36
N TRP A 148 29.61 0.72 17.29
CA TRP A 148 29.84 0.26 15.91
C TRP A 148 30.70 1.23 15.09
N ALA A 149 30.85 2.47 15.54
CA ALA A 149 31.63 3.51 14.87
C ALA A 149 33.05 3.68 15.42
N ARG A 150 33.53 2.76 16.29
CA ARG A 150 34.89 2.87 16.86
C ARG A 150 35.95 2.63 15.78
N PRO A 151 36.95 3.51 15.64
CA PRO A 151 38.15 3.23 14.86
C PRO A 151 38.79 1.92 15.36
N ILE A 152 39.19 1.06 14.44
CA ILE A 152 39.92 -0.17 14.77
C ILE A 152 41.29 0.26 15.28
N ASP A 153 41.54 0.09 16.58
CA ASP A 153 42.85 0.39 17.17
C ASP A 153 43.87 -0.65 16.66
N PRO A 154 44.92 -0.25 15.94
CA PRO A 154 45.94 -1.16 15.42
C PRO A 154 46.79 -1.81 16.51
N LYS A 155 46.68 -1.36 17.78
CA LYS A 155 47.40 -1.91 18.93
C LYS A 155 46.54 -2.83 19.81
N LEU A 156 45.27 -3.05 19.45
CA LEU A 156 44.39 -3.94 20.18
C LEU A 156 44.85 -5.40 20.03
N THR A 157 44.74 -6.20 21.08
CA THR A 157 45.22 -7.58 21.04
C THR A 157 44.55 -8.38 19.93
N GLN A 158 45.29 -9.28 19.29
CA GLN A 158 44.90 -10.00 18.07
C GLN A 158 43.51 -10.66 18.17
N ALA A 159 43.07 -11.04 19.37
CA ALA A 159 41.75 -11.62 19.64
C ALA A 159 40.58 -10.61 19.50
N GLU A 160 40.77 -9.36 19.90
CA GLU A 160 39.73 -8.31 19.86
C GLU A 160 39.56 -7.73 18.44
N ALA A 161 40.67 -7.60 17.70
CA ALA A 161 40.67 -7.21 16.29
C ALA A 161 39.94 -8.24 15.39
N LEU A 162 40.08 -9.54 15.69
CA LEU A 162 39.40 -10.61 14.95
C LEU A 162 37.88 -10.65 15.19
N HIS A 163 37.40 -10.20 16.36
CA HIS A 163 35.96 -10.11 16.65
C HIS A 163 35.29 -9.04 15.77
N GLN A 164 35.94 -7.88 15.61
CA GLN A 164 35.44 -6.79 14.75
C GLN A 164 35.45 -7.17 13.26
N GLN A 165 36.49 -7.85 12.77
CA GLN A 165 36.57 -8.28 11.36
C GLN A 165 35.49 -9.31 11.00
N ARG A 166 35.06 -10.15 11.96
CA ARG A 166 34.03 -11.16 11.74
C ARG A 166 32.65 -10.54 11.47
N ILE A 167 32.32 -9.44 12.16
CA ILE A 167 31.03 -8.75 12.04
C ILE A 167 30.81 -8.20 10.63
N ASN A 168 31.87 -7.76 9.95
CA ASN A 168 31.78 -7.23 8.58
C ASN A 168 31.61 -8.32 7.50
N LYS A 169 31.90 -9.58 7.80
CA LYS A 169 31.77 -10.70 6.85
C LYS A 169 30.38 -11.35 6.82
N GLU A 170 29.55 -11.15 7.85
CA GLU A 170 28.20 -11.74 7.90
C GLU A 170 27.11 -10.84 7.26
N LEU A 171 27.52 -9.72 6.66
CA LEU A 171 26.64 -8.79 5.95
C LEU A 171 26.76 -8.87 4.41
N TRP A 172 27.42 -9.91 3.88
CA TRP A 172 27.47 -10.23 2.44
C TRP A 172 27.17 -11.71 2.20
#